data_AF-A0A7V3DGI9-F1
#
_entry.id   AF-A0A7V3DGI9-F1
#
_cell.length_a   1.000
_cell.length_b   1.000
_cell.length_c   1.000
_cell.angle_alpha   90.00
_cell.angle_beta   90.00
_cell.angle_gamma   90.00
#
_symmetry.space_group_name_H-M   'P 1'
#
loop_
_entity.id
_entity.type
_entity.pdbx_description
1 polymer ?
#
loop_
_entity_poly.entity_id
_entity_poly.type
_entity_poly.pdbx_seq_one_letter_code
_entity_poly.pdbx_strand_id
1 'polypeptide(L)'
;MAVVDTRKKVGAMMERQASTTEMDQVENEPDFTGRATHGAKVKRGQLGAVQQGRYGTGPAPYGYRRGHEGEKPLVVDDREAEVVRMIFREYLRHRSTGKVVSYLHSRQVFTRKGNKWSRQAIAIILSNRTYRGRVTYGDVETEGIHDPIIEPALFYKANALKEMKRRRRQFNNDEERRAEL
;
A
#
# COMPACT_ATOMS: atom_id res chain seq x y z
N MET A 1 61.57 48.40 69.73
CA MET A 1 61.63 47.44 70.86
C MET A 1 61.10 46.10 70.37
N ALA A 2 61.88 45.03 70.59
CA ALA A 2 61.62 43.57 70.56
C ALA A 2 60.64 42.98 69.49
N VAL A 3 61.02 42.13 68.52
CA VAL A 3 61.72 40.81 68.51
C VAL A 3 60.76 39.61 68.75
N VAL A 4 60.84 38.65 67.81
CA VAL A 4 60.45 37.22 67.73
C VAL A 4 58.98 36.75 67.90
N ASP A 5 58.36 36.05 66.92
CA ASP A 5 58.48 34.61 66.54
C ASP A 5 57.57 33.73 67.45
N THR A 6 56.84 32.66 67.10
CA THR A 6 57.10 31.47 66.26
C THR A 6 55.82 30.59 66.22
N ARG A 7 55.63 29.84 65.13
CA ARG A 7 55.21 28.40 65.03
C ARG A 7 53.78 27.89 65.35
N LYS A 8 53.16 27.36 64.26
CA LYS A 8 52.88 25.93 63.97
C LYS A 8 52.03 25.10 64.95
N LYS A 9 50.92 24.51 64.45
CA LYS A 9 50.55 23.11 64.73
C LYS A 9 49.65 22.52 63.63
N VAL A 10 49.91 21.25 63.34
CA VAL A 10 49.29 20.38 62.33
C VAL A 10 48.67 19.20 63.10
N GLY A 11 47.49 18.72 62.68
CA GLY A 11 47.08 17.29 62.77
C GLY A 11 46.05 16.87 63.83
N ALA A 12 44.92 16.31 63.36
CA ALA A 12 44.09 15.20 63.88
C ALA A 12 42.79 15.18 63.04
N MET A 13 42.51 14.27 62.09
CA MET A 13 42.32 12.81 62.09
C MET A 13 41.00 12.32 62.72
N MET A 14 40.15 11.74 61.85
CA MET A 14 39.02 10.81 62.06
C MET A 14 37.70 11.33 62.67
N GLU A 15 36.62 11.34 61.87
CA GLU A 15 35.62 10.28 61.93
C GLU A 15 34.74 10.23 60.66
N ARG A 16 34.24 9.04 60.38
CA ARG A 16 33.63 8.58 59.14
C ARG A 16 32.13 8.86 59.14
N GLN A 17 31.57 9.30 58.02
CA GLN A 17 30.27 8.82 57.55
C GLN A 17 30.32 8.69 56.02
N ALA A 18 30.41 7.44 55.56
CA ALA A 18 30.16 7.08 54.19
C ALA A 18 28.66 7.24 53.94
N SER A 19 28.27 8.23 53.12
CA SER A 19 26.95 8.26 52.52
C SER A 19 27.09 7.73 51.09
N THR A 20 26.99 6.40 51.01
CA THR A 20 26.68 5.67 49.79
C THR A 20 25.33 6.17 49.29
N THR A 21 25.33 7.00 48.25
CA THR A 21 24.16 7.15 47.39
C THR A 21 24.50 6.45 46.09
N GLU A 22 23.92 5.26 45.95
CA GLU A 22 23.94 4.43 44.76
C GLU A 22 23.55 5.29 43.55
N MET A 23 24.49 5.45 42.61
CA MET A 23 24.16 5.87 41.26
C MET A 23 23.44 4.68 40.62
N ASP A 24 22.12 4.69 40.77
CA ASP A 24 21.23 3.72 40.16
C ASP A 24 21.48 3.72 38.65
N GLN A 25 21.88 2.55 38.16
CA GLN A 25 22.01 2.28 36.74
C GLN A 25 20.60 2.36 36.17
N VAL A 26 20.29 3.43 35.44
CA VAL A 26 19.07 3.51 34.64
C VAL A 26 19.22 2.51 33.50
N GLU A 27 18.87 1.26 33.78
CA GLU A 27 18.62 0.24 32.77
C GLU A 27 17.53 0.81 31.85
N ASN A 28 17.89 1.02 30.58
CA ASN A 28 16.92 1.31 29.52
C ASN A 28 16.08 0.05 29.30
N GLU A 29 15.06 -0.12 30.12
CA GLU A 29 13.96 -1.05 29.86
C GLU A 29 13.24 -0.59 28.58
N PRO A 30 13.15 -1.43 27.53
CA PRO A 30 12.39 -1.07 26.35
C PRO A 30 10.93 -0.91 26.75
N ASP A 31 10.40 0.30 26.59
CA ASP A 31 8.98 0.65 26.80
C ASP A 31 8.09 -0.25 25.93
N PHE A 32 7.68 -1.40 26.48
CA PHE A 32 6.67 -2.30 25.93
C PHE A 32 5.28 -1.84 26.37
N THR A 33 4.97 -0.55 26.26
CA THR A 33 3.57 -0.13 26.28
C THR A 33 2.87 -0.76 25.09
N GLY A 34 1.86 -1.61 25.36
CA GLY A 34 1.02 -2.30 24.36
C GLY A 34 0.20 -1.39 23.43
N ARG A 35 0.66 -0.16 23.18
CA ARG A 35 0.07 0.83 22.28
C ARG A 35 0.47 0.49 20.86
N ALA A 36 -0.49 0.01 20.08
CA ALA A 36 -0.28 -0.31 18.66
C ALA A 36 0.46 0.83 17.92
N THR A 37 1.48 0.46 17.14
CA THR A 37 2.27 1.40 16.33
C THR A 37 1.36 2.19 15.37
N HIS A 38 1.81 3.36 14.91
CA HIS A 38 1.06 4.16 13.95
C HIS A 38 0.69 3.34 12.70
N GLY A 39 1.63 2.53 12.19
CA GLY A 39 1.39 1.61 11.08
C GLY A 39 0.31 0.57 11.40
N ALA A 40 0.35 -0.06 12.58
CA ALA A 40 -0.67 -1.02 12.99
C ALA A 40 -2.07 -0.38 13.09
N LYS A 41 -2.16 0.87 13.56
CA LYS A 41 -3.42 1.63 13.60
C LYS A 41 -3.95 1.93 12.20
N VAL A 42 -3.10 2.36 11.27
CA VAL A 42 -3.49 2.60 9.87
C VAL A 42 -4.00 1.30 9.23
N LYS A 43 -3.29 0.18 9.39
CA LYS A 43 -3.72 -1.12 8.86
C LYS A 43 -5.09 -1.53 9.39
N ARG A 44 -5.32 -1.38 10.70
CA ARG A 44 -6.60 -1.68 11.33
C ARG A 44 -7.73 -0.81 10.78
N GLY A 45 -7.49 0.49 10.59
CA GLY A 45 -8.47 1.41 9.99
C GLY A 45 -8.82 1.05 8.55
N GLN A 46 -7.81 0.70 7.73
CA GLN A 46 -8.03 0.27 6.33
C GLN A 46 -8.81 -1.04 6.26
N LEU A 47 -8.46 -2.00 7.12
CA LEU A 47 -9.18 -3.26 7.23
C LEU A 47 -10.64 -3.05 7.61
N GLY A 48 -10.91 -2.25 8.64
CA GLY A 48 -12.27 -1.92 9.08
C GLY A 48 -13.09 -1.22 8.01
N ALA A 49 -12.48 -0.30 7.24
CA ALA A 49 -13.14 0.35 6.12
C ALA A 49 -13.55 -0.66 5.02
N VAL A 50 -12.66 -1.58 4.63
CA VAL A 50 -12.95 -2.61 3.62
C VAL A 50 -14.01 -3.60 4.11
N GLN A 51 -14.01 -3.97 5.38
CA GLN A 51 -15.06 -4.81 5.97
C GLN A 51 -16.45 -4.14 5.90
N GLN A 52 -16.51 -2.81 5.93
CA GLN A 52 -17.74 -2.03 5.74
C GLN A 52 -18.03 -1.71 4.26
N GLY A 53 -17.30 -2.32 3.31
CA GLY A 53 -17.47 -2.07 1.87
C GLY A 53 -16.97 -0.70 1.41
N ARG A 54 -16.31 0.07 2.27
CA ARG A 54 -15.75 1.39 1.93
C ARG A 54 -14.37 1.24 1.32
N TYR A 55 -14.14 1.92 0.21
CA TYR A 55 -12.81 1.96 -0.40
C TYR A 55 -11.84 2.80 0.47
N GLY A 56 -11.04 2.12 1.28
CA GLY A 56 -10.11 2.76 2.24
C GLY A 56 -8.65 2.81 1.78
N THR A 57 -8.34 2.40 0.56
CA THR A 57 -6.96 2.13 0.12
C THR A 57 -6.45 3.15 -0.89
N GLY A 58 -5.37 3.87 -0.56
CA GLY A 58 -4.61 4.69 -1.51
C GLY A 58 -5.41 5.71 -2.35
N PRO A 59 -4.87 6.15 -3.51
CA PRO A 59 -5.59 7.01 -4.44
C PRO A 59 -6.81 6.32 -5.06
N ALA A 60 -7.79 7.12 -5.52
CA ALA A 60 -8.92 6.59 -6.28
C ALA A 60 -8.44 5.95 -7.60
N PRO A 61 -8.88 4.72 -7.93
CA PRO A 61 -8.52 4.09 -9.20
C PRO A 61 -8.97 4.94 -10.39
N TYR A 62 -8.29 4.80 -11.53
CA TYR A 62 -8.70 5.46 -12.76
C TYR A 62 -10.13 5.07 -13.14
N GLY A 63 -10.98 6.02 -13.55
CA GLY A 63 -12.43 5.78 -13.71
C GLY A 63 -13.26 6.17 -12.48
N TYR A 64 -12.61 6.46 -11.35
CA TYR A 64 -13.27 6.94 -10.13
C TYR A 64 -12.57 8.17 -9.57
N ARG A 65 -13.35 9.01 -8.87
CA ARG A 65 -12.87 10.05 -7.97
C ARG A 65 -13.25 9.70 -6.52
N ARG A 66 -12.58 10.36 -5.57
CA ARG A 66 -13.03 10.32 -4.17
C ARG A 66 -14.34 11.09 -4.05
N GLY A 67 -15.28 10.54 -3.28
CA GLY A 67 -16.49 11.25 -2.93
C GLY A 67 -16.22 12.38 -1.94
N HIS A 68 -17.02 13.43 -2.03
CA HIS A 68 -17.11 14.48 -1.01
C HIS A 68 -18.00 14.05 0.15
N GLU A 69 -18.15 14.91 1.16
CA GLU A 69 -19.06 14.66 2.27
C GLU A 69 -20.49 14.41 1.77
N GLY A 70 -21.13 13.36 2.28
CA GLY A 70 -22.45 12.90 1.82
C GLY A 70 -22.44 12.02 0.56
N GLU A 71 -21.33 11.93 -0.18
CA GLU A 71 -21.21 11.03 -1.33
C GLU A 71 -20.68 9.63 -0.96
N LYS A 72 -20.80 8.68 -1.89
CA LYS A 72 -20.13 7.37 -1.79
C LYS A 72 -18.60 7.56 -1.74
N PRO A 73 -17.83 6.72 -1.01
CA PRO A 73 -16.38 6.87 -0.89
C PRO A 73 -15.61 6.87 -2.21
N LEU A 74 -16.16 6.20 -3.23
CA LEU A 74 -15.76 6.31 -4.62
C LEU A 74 -16.99 6.65 -5.45
N VAL A 75 -16.83 7.64 -6.33
CA VAL A 75 -17.83 8.07 -7.30
C VAL A 75 -17.26 7.89 -8.70
N VAL A 76 -18.08 7.42 -9.63
CA VAL A 76 -17.68 7.22 -11.03
C VAL A 76 -17.32 8.56 -11.65
N ASP A 77 -16.18 8.60 -12.35
CA ASP A 77 -15.84 9.67 -13.28
C ASP A 77 -16.21 9.19 -14.68
N ASP A 78 -17.25 9.74 -15.29
CA ASP A 78 -17.81 9.20 -16.54
C ASP A 78 -16.80 9.17 -17.70
N ARG A 79 -15.94 10.20 -17.78
CA ARG A 79 -14.95 10.31 -18.85
C ARG A 79 -13.89 9.22 -18.72
N GLU A 80 -13.35 9.05 -17.53
CA GLU A 80 -12.35 8.02 -17.28
C GLU A 80 -12.96 6.61 -17.26
N ALA A 81 -14.19 6.47 -16.78
CA ALA A 81 -14.92 5.21 -16.74
C ALA A 81 -15.15 4.68 -18.15
N GLU A 82 -15.44 5.54 -19.13
CA GLU A 82 -15.55 5.11 -20.51
C GLU A 82 -14.23 4.57 -21.06
N VAL A 83 -13.10 5.16 -20.66
CA VAL A 83 -11.78 4.63 -21.01
C VAL A 83 -11.55 3.27 -20.35
N VAL A 84 -12.01 3.04 -19.11
CA VAL A 84 -11.96 1.72 -18.47
C VAL A 84 -12.80 0.71 -19.25
N ARG A 85 -14.04 1.04 -19.63
CA ARG A 85 -14.89 0.17 -20.46
C ARG A 85 -14.22 -0.16 -21.79
N MET A 86 -13.62 0.84 -22.42
CA MET A 86 -12.84 0.68 -23.65
C MET A 86 -11.65 -0.27 -23.45
N ILE A 87 -10.91 -0.16 -22.36
CA ILE A 87 -9.80 -1.08 -22.03
C ILE A 87 -10.28 -2.52 -21.93
N PHE A 88 -11.36 -2.78 -21.20
CA PHE A 88 -11.92 -4.13 -21.08
C PHE A 88 -12.39 -4.68 -22.44
N ARG A 89 -13.11 -3.87 -23.21
CA ARG A 89 -13.60 -4.23 -24.55
C ARG A 89 -12.46 -4.60 -25.50
N GLU A 90 -11.46 -3.73 -25.64
CA GLU A 90 -10.32 -3.96 -26.55
C GLU A 90 -9.45 -5.11 -26.08
N TYR A 91 -9.32 -5.31 -24.76
CA TYR A 91 -8.61 -6.48 -24.24
C TYR A 91 -9.35 -7.78 -24.57
N LEU A 92 -10.68 -7.84 -24.41
CA LEU A 92 -11.47 -9.02 -24.75
C LEU A 92 -11.38 -9.35 -26.25
N ARG A 93 -11.29 -8.32 -27.11
CA ARG A 93 -11.12 -8.45 -28.55
C ARG A 93 -9.73 -8.96 -28.94
N HIS A 94 -8.67 -8.31 -28.45
CA HIS A 94 -7.30 -8.53 -28.91
C HIS A 94 -6.48 -9.48 -28.06
N ARG A 95 -6.92 -9.70 -26.81
CA ARG A 95 -6.26 -10.53 -25.79
C ARG A 95 -4.82 -10.10 -25.51
N SER A 96 -4.47 -8.84 -25.74
CA SER A 96 -3.10 -8.34 -25.64
C SER A 96 -3.09 -6.94 -25.03
N THR A 97 -2.45 -6.78 -23.87
CA THR A 97 -2.28 -5.47 -23.24
C THR A 97 -1.48 -4.51 -24.12
N GLY A 98 -0.52 -5.01 -24.91
CA GLY A 98 0.21 -4.21 -25.89
C GLY A 98 -0.69 -3.63 -26.98
N LYS A 99 -1.62 -4.44 -27.51
CA LYS A 99 -2.58 -3.95 -28.53
C LYS A 99 -3.54 -2.92 -27.94
N VAL A 100 -3.96 -3.09 -26.69
CA VAL A 100 -4.77 -2.08 -25.98
C VAL A 100 -4.01 -0.77 -25.83
N VAL A 101 -2.72 -0.81 -25.44
CA VAL A 101 -1.87 0.39 -25.36
C VAL A 101 -1.79 1.09 -26.72
N SER A 102 -1.46 0.37 -27.79
CA SER A 102 -1.39 0.94 -29.14
C SER A 102 -2.71 1.56 -29.58
N TYR A 103 -3.83 0.91 -29.25
CA TYR A 103 -5.16 1.44 -29.54
C TYR A 103 -5.44 2.75 -28.80
N LEU A 104 -5.18 2.82 -27.49
CA LEU A 104 -5.37 4.04 -26.70
C LEU A 104 -4.48 5.18 -27.20
N HIS A 105 -3.22 4.88 -27.56
CA HIS A 105 -2.31 5.87 -28.13
C HIS A 105 -2.78 6.39 -29.48
N SER A 106 -3.31 5.52 -30.36
CA SER A 106 -3.86 5.94 -31.66
C SER A 106 -5.06 6.88 -31.54
N ARG A 107 -5.76 6.83 -30.40
CA ARG A 107 -6.89 7.71 -30.05
C ARG A 107 -6.50 8.89 -29.18
N GLN A 108 -5.20 9.11 -28.94
CA GLN A 108 -4.68 10.18 -28.08
C GLN A 108 -5.30 10.16 -26.67
N VAL A 109 -5.62 8.97 -26.16
CA VAL A 109 -6.15 8.79 -24.80
C VAL A 109 -4.98 8.63 -23.83
N PHE A 110 -4.89 9.54 -22.86
CA PHE A 110 -3.84 9.56 -21.84
C PHE A 110 -4.40 9.25 -20.45
N THR A 111 -3.50 8.95 -19.51
CA THR A 111 -3.86 8.78 -18.09
C THR A 111 -4.32 10.10 -17.48
N ARG A 112 -4.88 10.06 -16.27
CA ARG A 112 -5.29 11.25 -15.49
C ARG A 112 -4.20 12.33 -15.39
N LYS A 113 -2.93 11.92 -15.36
CA LYS A 113 -1.76 12.82 -15.27
C LYS A 113 -1.18 13.20 -16.65
N GLY A 114 -1.87 12.90 -17.74
CA GLY A 114 -1.38 13.16 -19.11
C GLY A 114 -0.30 12.18 -19.60
N ASN A 115 0.06 11.15 -18.84
CA ASN A 115 1.08 10.19 -19.25
C ASN A 115 0.55 9.17 -20.27
N LYS A 116 1.46 8.64 -21.10
CA LYS A 116 1.20 7.49 -21.98
C LYS A 116 0.90 6.22 -21.16
N TRP A 117 -0.02 5.40 -21.67
CA TRP A 117 -0.32 4.09 -21.10
C TRP A 117 0.83 3.09 -21.23
N SER A 118 1.08 2.33 -20.17
CA SER A 118 1.99 1.19 -20.15
C SER A 118 1.23 -0.13 -20.11
N ARG A 119 1.85 -1.23 -20.56
CA ARG A 119 1.25 -2.58 -20.47
C ARG A 119 0.92 -2.95 -19.01
N GLN A 120 1.74 -2.51 -18.07
CA GLN A 120 1.53 -2.74 -16.65
C GLN A 120 0.30 -2.00 -16.13
N ALA A 121 0.11 -0.74 -16.52
CA ALA A 121 -1.08 0.03 -16.14
C ALA A 121 -2.37 -0.66 -16.63
N ILE A 122 -2.38 -1.14 -17.87
CA ILE A 122 -3.51 -1.92 -18.41
C ILE A 122 -3.73 -3.22 -17.63
N ALA A 123 -2.65 -3.94 -17.30
CA ALA A 123 -2.75 -5.18 -16.52
C ALA A 123 -3.30 -4.96 -15.11
N ILE A 124 -2.93 -3.85 -14.46
CA ILE A 124 -3.48 -3.43 -13.16
C ILE A 124 -4.98 -3.17 -13.29
N ILE A 125 -5.41 -2.41 -14.31
CA ILE A 125 -6.83 -2.12 -14.53
C ILE A 125 -7.64 -3.41 -14.71
N LEU A 126 -7.19 -4.32 -15.57
CA LEU A 126 -7.89 -5.57 -15.85
C LEU A 126 -8.02 -6.50 -14.62
N SER A 127 -7.18 -6.32 -13.61
CA SER A 127 -7.14 -7.17 -12.41
C SER A 127 -7.77 -6.50 -11.18
N ASN A 128 -8.05 -5.19 -11.24
CA ASN A 128 -8.54 -4.45 -10.09
C ASN A 128 -10.03 -4.75 -9.87
N ARG A 129 -10.32 -5.44 -8.77
CA ARG A 129 -11.67 -5.90 -8.40
C ARG A 129 -12.64 -4.75 -8.11
N THR A 130 -12.14 -3.54 -7.87
CA THR A 130 -12.95 -2.32 -7.73
C THR A 130 -13.83 -2.07 -8.95
N TYR A 131 -13.38 -2.44 -10.15
CA TYR A 131 -14.18 -2.24 -11.36
C TYR A 131 -15.44 -3.11 -11.43
N ARG A 132 -15.49 -4.22 -10.68
CA ARG A 132 -16.66 -5.10 -10.55
C ARG A 132 -17.39 -4.94 -9.21
N GLY A 133 -17.21 -3.82 -8.51
CA GLY A 133 -17.92 -3.53 -7.26
C GLY A 133 -17.35 -4.22 -6.01
N ARG A 134 -16.05 -4.54 -5.98
CA ARG A 134 -15.42 -5.18 -4.81
C ARG A 134 -14.31 -4.32 -4.23
N VAL A 135 -14.15 -4.32 -2.91
CA VAL A 135 -13.05 -3.64 -2.21
C VAL A 135 -12.17 -4.66 -1.51
N THR A 136 -10.86 -4.41 -1.47
CA THR A 136 -9.87 -5.38 -0.95
C THR A 136 -8.83 -4.73 -0.05
N TYR A 137 -8.43 -5.44 1.00
CA TYR A 137 -7.26 -5.12 1.82
C TYR A 137 -6.61 -6.39 2.37
N GLY A 138 -5.33 -6.62 2.03
CA GLY A 138 -4.69 -7.91 2.30
C GLY A 138 -5.49 -9.04 1.65
N ASP A 139 -5.84 -10.04 2.44
CA ASP A 139 -6.63 -11.20 2.00
C ASP A 139 -8.15 -11.00 2.11
N VAL A 140 -8.60 -9.85 2.64
CA VAL A 140 -10.01 -9.56 2.80
C VAL A 140 -10.57 -8.91 1.55
N GLU A 141 -11.68 -9.45 1.04
CA GLU A 141 -12.48 -8.91 -0.04
C GLU A 141 -13.96 -8.81 0.36
N THR A 142 -14.54 -7.63 0.20
CA THR A 142 -15.95 -7.35 0.52
C THR A 142 -16.65 -6.74 -0.69
N GLU A 143 -17.97 -6.82 -0.72
CA GLU A 143 -18.79 -6.00 -1.62
C GLU A 143 -18.58 -4.52 -1.33
N GLY A 144 -18.29 -3.74 -2.37
CA GLY A 144 -18.07 -2.31 -2.28
C GLY A 144 -19.40 -1.56 -2.36
N ILE A 145 -19.49 -0.44 -1.64
CA ILE A 145 -20.69 0.42 -1.70
C ILE A 145 -20.67 1.40 -2.88
N HIS A 146 -19.64 1.35 -3.73
CA HIS A 146 -19.50 2.16 -4.93
C HIS A 146 -20.14 1.49 -6.15
N ASP A 147 -20.50 2.28 -7.15
CA ASP A 147 -21.10 1.76 -8.37
C ASP A 147 -20.04 1.08 -9.25
N PRO A 148 -20.27 -0.15 -9.74
CA PRO A 148 -19.33 -0.85 -10.60
C PRO A 148 -19.30 -0.24 -12.00
N ILE A 149 -18.10 -0.07 -12.57
CA ILE A 149 -17.92 0.37 -13.96
C ILE A 149 -18.07 -0.79 -14.96
N ILE A 150 -17.71 -2.01 -14.55
CA ILE A 150 -17.65 -3.20 -15.38
C ILE A 150 -18.53 -4.29 -14.80
N GLU A 151 -19.34 -4.90 -15.65
CA GLU A 151 -20.13 -6.07 -15.30
C GLU A 151 -19.22 -7.23 -14.82
N PRO A 152 -19.57 -7.92 -13.71
CA PRO A 152 -18.77 -9.01 -13.18
C PRO A 152 -18.42 -10.07 -14.24
N ALA A 153 -19.36 -10.44 -15.11
CA ALA A 153 -19.15 -11.41 -16.17
C ALA A 153 -17.99 -11.03 -17.13
N LEU A 154 -17.94 -9.76 -17.56
CA LEU A 154 -16.86 -9.25 -18.41
C LEU A 154 -15.52 -9.25 -17.68
N PHE A 155 -15.52 -8.92 -16.40
CA PHE A 155 -14.32 -8.96 -15.57
C PHE A 155 -13.74 -10.37 -15.45
N TYR A 156 -14.59 -11.36 -15.14
CA TYR A 156 -14.16 -12.76 -15.03
C TYR A 156 -13.68 -13.31 -16.37
N LYS A 157 -14.37 -12.99 -17.47
CA LYS A 157 -13.96 -13.38 -18.82
C LYS A 157 -12.57 -12.85 -19.17
N ALA A 158 -12.30 -11.59 -18.88
CA ALA A 158 -10.99 -10.98 -19.14
C ALA A 158 -9.89 -11.67 -18.31
N ASN A 159 -10.13 -11.93 -17.02
CA ASN A 159 -9.14 -12.57 -16.15
C ASN A 159 -8.92 -14.04 -16.49
N ALA A 160 -9.95 -14.78 -16.92
CA ALA A 160 -9.79 -16.15 -17.41
C ALA A 160 -8.86 -16.23 -18.63
N LEU A 161 -9.03 -15.33 -19.60
CA LEU A 161 -8.14 -15.25 -20.78
C LEU A 161 -6.69 -14.91 -20.40
N LYS A 162 -6.51 -14.03 -19.42
CA LYS A 162 -5.20 -13.68 -18.89
C LYS A 162 -4.52 -14.88 -18.23
N GLU A 163 -5.27 -15.64 -17.43
CA GLU A 163 -4.78 -16.83 -16.74
C GLU A 163 -4.39 -17.94 -17.71
N MET A 164 -5.25 -18.23 -18.71
CA MET A 164 -4.93 -19.19 -19.77
C MET A 164 -3.63 -18.85 -20.49
N LYS A 165 -3.40 -17.58 -20.81
CA LYS A 165 -2.15 -17.13 -21.44
C LYS A 165 -0.94 -17.31 -20.53
N ARG A 166 -1.09 -17.05 -19.23
CA ARG A 166 -0.02 -17.26 -18.25
C ARG A 166 0.36 -18.73 -18.17
N ARG A 167 -0.63 -19.61 -18.03
CA ARG A 167 -0.42 -21.08 -17.97
C ARG A 167 0.23 -21.62 -19.24
N ARG A 168 -0.24 -21.19 -20.42
CA ARG A 168 0.36 -21.62 -21.69
C ARG A 168 1.84 -21.25 -21.80
N ARG A 169 2.21 -20.03 -21.38
CA ARG A 169 3.61 -19.61 -21.37
C ARG A 169 4.44 -20.45 -20.41
N GLN A 170 3.92 -20.71 -19.21
CA GLN A 170 4.61 -21.52 -18.22
C GLN A 170 4.83 -22.95 -18.75
N PHE A 171 3.80 -23.56 -19.33
CA PHE A 171 3.90 -24.88 -19.96
C PHE A 171 4.99 -24.92 -21.04
N ASN A 172 4.98 -23.97 -21.99
CA ASN A 172 5.99 -23.91 -23.04
C ASN A 172 7.41 -23.78 -22.46
N ASN A 173 7.61 -22.91 -21.46
CA ASN A 173 8.92 -22.73 -20.83
C ASN A 173 9.40 -24.00 -20.10
N ASP A 174 8.48 -24.74 -19.49
CA ASP A 174 8.81 -25.99 -18.78
C ASP A 174 9.09 -27.13 -19.77
N GLU A 175 8.42 -27.14 -20.93
CA GLU A 175 8.68 -28.07 -22.04
C GLU A 175 10.05 -27.82 -22.67
N GLU A 176 10.40 -26.55 -22.96
CA GLU A 176 11.72 -26.14 -23.45
C GLU A 176 12.83 -26.57 -22.46
N ARG A 177 12.66 -26.29 -21.15
CA ARG A 177 13.63 -26.70 -20.12
C ARG A 177 13.81 -28.22 -20.04
N ARG A 178 12.76 -29.00 -20.28
CA ARG A 178 12.82 -30.47 -20.26
C ARG A 178 13.50 -31.03 -21.50
N ALA A 179 13.41 -30.35 -22.65
CA ALA A 179 14.06 -30.77 -23.89
C ALA A 179 15.57 -30.48 -23.92
N GLU A 180 16.06 -29.60 -23.03
CA GLU A 180 17.48 -29.26 -22.88
C GLU A 180 18.25 -30.17 -21.87
N LEU A 181 17.57 -31.16 -21.25
CA LEU A 181 18.13 -32.15 -20.33
C LEU A 181 18.30 -33.51 -21.00
#